data_AF-A0A4S4DW35-F1
#
_entry.id   AF-A0A4S4DW35-F1
#
_cell.length_a   1.000
_cell.length_b   1.000
_cell.length_c   1.000
_cell.angle_alpha   90.00
_cell.angle_beta   90.00
_cell.angle_gamma   90.00
#
_symmetry.space_group_name_H-M   'P 1'
#
loop_
_entity.id
_entity.type
_entity.pdbx_description
1 polymer ?
#
loop_
_entity_poly.entity_id
_entity_poly.type
_entity_poly.pdbx_seq_one_letter_code
_entity_poly.pdbx_strand_id
1 'polypeptide(L)'
;MQWEIKWYEFVKYSMPLHFFVHYNKANETPKDIFTKSHKDLVKQGGEWLTTTSNSCSVVAALIATVAFATASSVPGGNSTEGKPTLENQPAFDVFAIASLVALCFSVTALVMFLAILTSRHQERDFRTSLPRKLLLGLTSLFVSMIAMLVSFCAGHFFVLKDELKVVAIPDVPQRSYRLVAQ
;
A
#
# COMPACT_ATOMS: atom_id res chain seq x y z
N MET A 1 19.69 14.21 -10.13
CA MET A 1 19.98 14.30 -8.68
C MET A 1 20.84 13.20 -8.09
N GLN A 2 20.40 11.94 -7.98
CA GLN A 2 21.19 10.90 -7.27
C GLN A 2 22.58 10.67 -7.89
N TRP A 3 22.66 10.65 -9.23
CA TRP A 3 23.93 10.53 -9.95
C TRP A 3 24.81 11.77 -9.77
N GLU A 4 24.23 12.97 -9.82
CA GLU A 4 24.95 14.25 -9.63
C GLU A 4 25.50 14.40 -8.21
N ILE A 5 24.78 13.90 -7.19
CA ILE A 5 25.27 13.85 -5.81
C ILE A 5 26.44 12.88 -5.70
N LYS A 6 26.34 11.67 -6.29
CA LYS A 6 27.44 10.70 -6.32
C LYS A 6 28.65 11.25 -7.07
N TRP A 7 28.43 11.97 -8.17
CA TRP A 7 29.50 12.60 -8.93
C TRP A 7 30.17 13.73 -8.15
N TYR A 8 29.39 14.57 -7.47
CA TYR A 8 29.90 15.60 -6.59
C TYR A 8 30.74 15.01 -5.45
N GLU A 9 30.27 13.94 -4.80
CA GLU A 9 31.04 13.22 -3.77
C GLU A 9 32.30 12.58 -4.35
N PHE A 10 32.20 11.91 -5.50
CA PHE A 10 33.34 11.29 -6.18
C PHE A 10 34.43 12.31 -6.51
N VAL A 11 34.07 13.45 -7.11
CA VAL A 11 34.99 14.55 -7.39
C VAL A 11 35.58 15.11 -6.11
N LYS A 12 34.76 15.26 -5.07
CA LYS A 12 35.21 15.74 -3.76
C LYS A 12 36.28 14.83 -3.14
N TYR A 13 36.09 13.52 -3.18
CA TYR A 13 37.04 12.57 -2.62
C TYR A 13 38.27 12.33 -3.52
N SER A 14 38.15 12.60 -4.82
CA SER A 14 39.26 12.45 -5.77
C SER A 14 40.23 13.64 -5.79
N MET A 15 39.88 14.76 -5.15
CA MET A 15 40.72 15.97 -5.11
C MET A 15 41.72 15.97 -3.93
N PRO A 16 42.92 16.56 -4.10
CA PRO A 16 43.86 16.75 -3.00
C PRO A 16 43.25 17.57 -1.85
N LEU A 17 43.60 17.24 -0.60
CA LEU A 17 43.04 17.81 0.64
C LEU A 17 43.05 19.36 0.72
N HIS A 18 43.93 20.04 -0.02
CA HIS A 18 44.08 21.50 -0.01
C HIS A 18 43.25 22.24 -1.07
N PHE A 19 42.50 21.52 -1.93
CA PHE A 19 41.86 22.11 -3.11
C PHE A 19 40.42 22.61 -2.87
N PHE A 20 39.79 22.24 -1.75
CA PHE A 20 38.32 22.32 -1.58
C PHE A 20 37.75 23.64 -1.05
N VAL A 21 38.61 24.64 -0.80
CA VAL A 21 38.20 25.97 -0.27
C VAL A 21 38.49 27.08 -1.29
N HIS A 22 38.54 26.73 -2.58
CA HIS A 22 38.57 27.75 -3.62
C HIS A 22 37.18 28.29 -3.89
N TYR A 23 37.03 29.55 -3.54
CA TYR A 23 35.86 30.34 -3.88
C TYR A 23 35.94 30.79 -5.34
N ASN A 24 34.79 30.82 -6.02
CA ASN A 24 34.71 31.47 -7.33
C ASN A 24 34.87 33.00 -7.19
N LYS A 25 34.89 33.73 -8.32
CA LYS A 25 34.94 35.20 -8.32
C LYS A 25 33.78 35.90 -7.58
N ALA A 26 32.70 35.16 -7.29
CA ALA A 26 31.53 35.60 -6.54
C ALA A 26 31.55 35.14 -5.05
N ASN A 27 32.68 34.62 -4.58
CA ASN A 27 32.86 34.11 -3.22
C ASN A 27 31.98 32.90 -2.85
N GLU A 28 31.57 32.08 -3.83
CA GLU A 28 30.75 30.87 -3.64
C GLU A 28 31.61 29.61 -3.66
N THR A 29 31.28 28.63 -2.81
CA THR A 29 31.93 27.31 -2.82
C THR A 29 31.29 26.37 -3.86
N PRO A 30 31.96 25.28 -4.27
CA PRO A 30 31.36 24.26 -5.13
C PRO A 30 30.06 23.67 -4.57
N LYS A 31 29.91 23.63 -3.23
CA LYS A 31 28.69 23.19 -2.56
C LYS A 31 27.54 24.19 -2.74
N ASP A 32 27.84 25.47 -2.67
CA ASP A 32 26.85 26.55 -2.84
C ASP A 32 26.35 26.58 -4.28
N ILE A 33 27.27 26.52 -5.26
CA ILE A 33 26.91 26.43 -6.68
C ILE A 33 26.04 25.19 -6.94
N PHE A 34 26.45 24.02 -6.44
CA PHE A 34 25.66 22.80 -6.60
C PHE A 34 24.24 22.95 -6.02
N THR A 35 24.13 23.51 -4.81
CA THR A 35 22.83 23.70 -4.14
C THR A 35 21.96 24.71 -4.89
N LYS A 36 22.55 25.80 -5.39
CA LYS A 36 21.86 26.85 -6.16
C LYS A 36 21.37 26.32 -7.50
N SER A 37 22.23 25.62 -8.25
CA SER A 37 21.89 25.03 -9.54
C SER A 37 20.79 23.96 -9.47
N HIS A 38 20.68 23.24 -8.34
CA HIS A 38 19.70 22.18 -8.17
C HIS A 38 18.51 22.57 -7.27
N LYS A 39 18.39 23.86 -6.90
CA LYS A 39 17.33 24.35 -6.00
C LYS A 39 15.94 24.07 -6.54
N ASP A 40 15.70 24.39 -7.81
CA ASP A 40 14.40 24.16 -8.47
C ASP A 40 14.08 22.67 -8.57
N LEU A 41 15.09 21.84 -8.83
CA LEU A 41 14.91 20.38 -8.92
C LEU A 41 14.57 19.75 -7.56
N VAL A 42 15.15 20.25 -6.46
CA VAL A 42 14.77 19.84 -5.09
C VAL A 42 13.34 20.28 -4.78
N LYS A 43 12.97 21.52 -5.15
CA LYS A 43 11.63 22.05 -4.94
C LYS A 43 10.58 21.23 -5.70
N GLN A 44 10.79 21.00 -7.00
CA GLN A 44 9.91 20.17 -7.83
C GLN A 44 9.83 18.73 -7.30
N GLY A 45 10.96 18.16 -6.86
CA GLY A 45 10.99 16.83 -6.24
C GLY A 45 10.18 16.75 -4.95
N GLY A 46 10.26 17.77 -4.09
CA GLY A 46 9.47 17.85 -2.85
C GLY A 46 7.97 18.05 -3.11
N GLU A 47 7.61 18.87 -4.10
CA GLU A 47 6.22 19.05 -4.55
C GLU A 47 5.65 17.76 -5.13
N TRP A 48 6.36 17.12 -6.05
CA TRP A 48 5.98 15.82 -6.62
C TRP A 48 5.75 14.79 -5.53
N LEU A 49 6.70 14.67 -4.60
CA LEU A 49 6.64 13.73 -3.49
C LEU A 49 5.43 13.97 -2.57
N THR A 50 5.13 15.24 -2.27
CA THR A 50 3.97 15.64 -1.46
C THR A 50 2.67 15.27 -2.17
N THR A 51 2.54 15.64 -3.45
CA THR A 51 1.34 15.38 -4.25
C THR A 51 1.09 13.88 -4.40
N THR A 52 2.12 13.10 -4.77
CA THR A 52 2.02 11.65 -4.88
C THR A 52 1.67 10.99 -3.56
N SER A 53 2.33 11.37 -2.45
CA SER A 53 2.04 10.78 -1.13
C SER A 53 0.62 11.07 -0.67
N ASN A 54 0.07 12.25 -0.97
CA ASN A 54 -1.32 12.58 -0.64
C ASN A 54 -2.30 11.70 -1.41
N SER A 55 -2.18 11.64 -2.74
CA SER A 55 -3.03 10.80 -3.58
C SER A 55 -2.93 9.31 -3.20
N CYS A 56 -1.72 8.79 -2.99
CA CYS A 56 -1.52 7.41 -2.58
C CYS A 56 -2.03 7.11 -1.17
N SER A 57 -1.97 8.06 -0.23
CA SER A 57 -2.58 7.91 1.10
C SER A 57 -4.09 7.72 1.01
N VAL A 58 -4.76 8.51 0.17
CA VAL A 58 -6.21 8.35 -0.04
C VAL A 58 -6.53 6.97 -0.60
N VAL A 59 -5.79 6.51 -1.62
CA VAL A 59 -5.96 5.16 -2.18
C VAL A 59 -5.70 4.08 -1.13
N ALA A 60 -4.64 4.20 -0.34
CA ALA A 60 -4.32 3.26 0.74
C ALA A 60 -5.41 3.21 1.83
N ALA A 61 -5.95 4.36 2.22
CA ALA A 61 -7.05 4.45 3.17
C ALA A 61 -8.33 3.80 2.63
N LEU A 62 -8.63 4.01 1.34
CA LEU A 62 -9.75 3.36 0.66
C LEU A 62 -9.60 1.84 0.65
N ILE A 63 -8.45 1.31 0.23
CA ILE A 63 -8.20 -0.14 0.22
C ILE A 63 -8.30 -0.71 1.64
N ALA A 64 -7.73 -0.03 2.65
CA ALA A 64 -7.81 -0.47 4.04
C ALA A 64 -9.27 -0.53 4.53
N THR A 65 -10.08 0.46 4.16
CA THR A 65 -11.50 0.53 4.54
C THR A 65 -12.30 -0.59 3.89
N VAL A 66 -12.10 -0.81 2.59
CA VAL A 66 -12.79 -1.90 1.85
C VAL A 66 -12.35 -3.26 2.41
N ALA A 67 -11.06 -3.49 2.60
CA ALA A 67 -10.53 -4.72 3.16
C ALA A 67 -11.06 -4.98 4.60
N PHE A 68 -11.15 -3.94 5.44
CA PHE A 68 -11.74 -4.04 6.76
C PHE A 68 -13.23 -4.37 6.71
N ALA A 69 -14.00 -3.69 5.86
CA ALA A 69 -15.40 -4.00 5.65
C ALA A 69 -15.59 -5.47 5.22
N THR A 70 -14.81 -5.94 4.25
CA THR A 70 -14.86 -7.34 3.79
C THR A 70 -14.48 -8.34 4.87
N ALA A 71 -13.48 -8.02 5.72
CA ALA A 71 -13.08 -8.88 6.84
C ALA A 71 -14.11 -8.88 7.99
N SER A 72 -14.87 -7.79 8.16
CA SER A 72 -15.94 -7.70 9.16
C SER A 72 -17.25 -8.35 8.72
N SER A 73 -17.50 -8.38 7.41
CA SER A 73 -18.72 -8.93 6.80
C SER A 73 -18.49 -10.32 6.20
N VAL A 74 -17.55 -11.10 6.76
CA VAL A 74 -17.23 -12.45 6.28
C VAL A 74 -18.50 -13.31 6.34
N PRO A 75 -19.03 -13.77 5.19
CA PRO A 75 -20.15 -14.69 5.16
C PRO A 75 -19.64 -16.01 5.73
N GLY A 76 -20.11 -16.37 6.92
CA GLY A 76 -19.52 -17.45 7.71
C GLY A 76 -20.56 -18.25 8.46
N GLY A 77 -21.51 -17.55 9.10
CA GLY A 77 -22.50 -18.16 9.99
C GLY A 77 -21.83 -18.88 11.16
N ASN A 78 -22.15 -18.50 12.39
CA ASN A 78 -21.67 -19.27 13.52
C ASN A 78 -22.40 -20.62 13.52
N SER A 79 -21.69 -21.73 13.35
CA SER A 79 -22.26 -23.03 13.69
C SER A 79 -22.57 -23.03 15.20
N THR A 80 -23.48 -23.87 15.68
CA THR A 80 -23.90 -23.95 17.10
C THR A 80 -22.75 -24.17 18.09
N GLU A 81 -21.54 -24.42 17.59
CA GLU A 81 -20.29 -24.67 18.32
C GLU A 81 -19.26 -23.52 18.25
N GLY A 82 -19.58 -22.35 17.68
CA GLY A 82 -18.63 -21.21 17.68
C GLY A 82 -17.68 -21.15 16.48
N LYS A 83 -17.80 -22.07 15.51
CA LYS A 83 -16.93 -22.16 14.33
C LYS A 83 -17.60 -21.64 13.06
N PRO A 84 -16.89 -20.90 12.19
CA PRO A 84 -17.42 -20.48 10.91
C PRO A 84 -17.77 -21.71 10.06
N THR A 85 -19.01 -21.78 9.60
CA THR A 85 -19.58 -22.95 8.90
C THR A 85 -18.92 -23.23 7.53
N LEU A 86 -18.01 -22.34 7.10
CA LEU A 86 -17.35 -22.31 5.80
C LEU A 86 -15.85 -22.65 5.82
N GLU A 87 -15.33 -23.14 6.94
CA GLU A 87 -13.92 -23.52 7.20
C GLU A 87 -13.34 -24.60 6.25
N ASN A 88 -14.15 -25.25 5.40
CA ASN A 88 -13.71 -26.36 4.53
C ASN A 88 -13.65 -26.00 3.03
N GLN A 89 -13.77 -24.73 2.65
CA GLN A 89 -13.67 -24.30 1.25
C GLN A 89 -12.36 -23.54 1.01
N PRO A 90 -11.44 -24.05 0.15
CA PRO A 90 -10.15 -23.39 -0.07
C PRO A 90 -10.28 -21.97 -0.65
N ALA A 91 -11.39 -21.66 -1.32
CA ALA A 91 -11.69 -20.32 -1.81
C ALA A 91 -11.94 -19.30 -0.68
N PHE A 92 -12.53 -19.75 0.43
CA PHE A 92 -12.80 -18.92 1.60
C PHE A 92 -11.50 -18.60 2.37
N ASP A 93 -10.62 -19.58 2.56
CA ASP A 93 -9.32 -19.36 3.20
C ASP A 93 -8.46 -18.40 2.38
N VAL A 94 -8.40 -18.59 1.06
CA VAL A 94 -7.67 -17.69 0.16
C VAL A 94 -8.25 -16.28 0.22
N PHE A 95 -9.58 -16.14 0.25
CA PHE A 95 -10.24 -14.85 0.42
C PHE A 95 -9.85 -14.17 1.74
N ALA A 96 -9.94 -14.88 2.87
CA ALA A 96 -9.65 -14.33 4.19
C ALA A 96 -8.17 -13.92 4.33
N ILE A 97 -7.24 -14.78 3.91
CA ILE A 97 -5.80 -14.52 3.96
C ILE A 97 -5.45 -13.34 3.04
N ALA A 98 -5.94 -13.33 1.80
CA ALA A 98 -5.66 -12.24 0.86
C ALA A 98 -6.22 -10.90 1.37
N SER A 99 -7.41 -10.90 1.97
CA SER A 99 -8.02 -9.70 2.55
C SER A 99 -7.20 -9.15 3.71
N LEU A 100 -6.71 -10.02 4.60
CA LEU A 100 -5.85 -9.63 5.72
C LEU A 100 -4.52 -9.05 5.22
N VAL A 101 -3.89 -9.71 4.25
CA VAL A 101 -2.65 -9.23 3.62
C VAL A 101 -2.88 -7.85 2.99
N ALA A 102 -3.96 -7.67 2.22
CA ALA A 102 -4.31 -6.38 1.64
C ALA A 102 -4.43 -5.30 2.73
N LEU A 103 -5.16 -5.59 3.82
CA LEU A 103 -5.36 -4.68 4.94
C LEU A 103 -4.03 -4.26 5.59
N CYS A 104 -3.18 -5.23 5.95
CA CYS A 104 -1.89 -4.98 6.59
C CYS A 104 -0.95 -4.15 5.71
N PHE A 105 -0.81 -4.52 4.43
CA PHE A 105 0.04 -3.79 3.49
C PHE A 105 -0.53 -2.40 3.16
N SER A 106 -1.86 -2.24 3.14
CA SER A 106 -2.49 -0.93 2.92
C SER A 106 -2.26 0.02 4.09
N VAL A 107 -2.43 -0.45 5.33
CA VAL A 107 -2.17 0.36 6.53
C VAL A 107 -0.69 0.73 6.61
N THR A 108 0.21 -0.21 6.31
CA THR A 108 1.65 0.07 6.28
C THR A 108 2.00 1.12 5.23
N ALA A 109 1.44 1.02 4.02
CA ALA A 109 1.62 2.03 2.97
C ALA A 109 1.08 3.40 3.40
N LEU A 110 -0.11 3.44 4.01
CA LEU A 110 -0.73 4.65 4.53
C LEU A 110 0.18 5.34 5.57
N VAL A 111 0.69 4.59 6.55
CA VAL A 111 1.61 5.11 7.57
C VAL A 111 2.88 5.65 6.93
N MET A 112 3.44 4.98 5.91
CA MET A 112 4.63 5.45 5.20
C MET A 112 4.38 6.75 4.43
N PHE A 113 3.26 6.88 3.72
CA PHE A 113 2.91 8.11 3.01
C PHE A 113 2.58 9.26 3.96
N LEU A 114 1.88 8.99 5.05
CA LEU A 114 1.66 9.98 6.12
C LEU A 114 2.99 10.42 6.74
N ALA A 115 3.91 9.48 7.00
CA ALA A 115 5.24 9.82 7.50
C ALA A 115 6.00 10.74 6.53
N ILE A 116 5.82 10.58 5.22
CA ILE A 116 6.41 11.48 4.21
C ILE A 116 5.77 12.87 4.27
N LEU A 117 4.44 12.95 4.36
CA LEU A 117 3.71 14.22 4.46
C LEU A 117 4.05 14.98 5.75
N THR A 118 4.14 14.27 6.88
CA THR A 118 4.50 14.83 8.20
C THR A 118 5.98 15.17 8.29
N SER A 119 6.86 14.43 7.61
CA SER A 119 8.33 14.66 7.64
C SER A 119 8.73 16.03 7.06
N ARG A 120 7.85 16.74 6.35
CA ARG A 120 8.09 18.08 5.78
C ARG A 120 8.48 19.16 6.79
N HIS A 121 8.34 18.93 8.08
CA HIS A 121 8.76 19.88 9.12
C HIS A 121 10.22 19.73 9.61
N GLN A 122 11.03 18.81 9.04
CA GLN A 122 12.42 18.61 9.48
C GLN A 122 13.40 18.61 8.30
N GLU A 123 13.91 19.79 7.94
CA GLU A 123 14.67 20.11 6.71
C GLU A 123 15.97 19.31 6.45
N ARG A 124 16.44 18.45 7.37
CA ARG A 124 17.80 17.86 7.28
C ARG A 124 17.86 16.39 6.86
N ASP A 125 16.79 15.60 7.04
CA ASP A 125 16.76 14.16 6.65
C ASP A 125 16.23 13.91 5.22
N PHE A 126 15.94 15.00 4.49
CA PHE A 126 15.18 15.01 3.24
C PHE A 126 15.86 14.35 2.03
N ARG A 127 17.19 14.36 1.96
CA ARG A 127 17.91 14.03 0.72
C ARG A 127 18.08 12.54 0.44
N THR A 128 17.95 11.67 1.44
CA THR A 128 18.33 10.25 1.31
C THR A 128 17.33 9.29 1.92
N SER A 129 16.66 9.64 3.02
CA SER A 129 15.74 8.74 3.72
C SER A 129 14.32 8.75 3.12
N LEU A 130 13.83 9.91 2.70
CA LEU A 130 12.50 10.09 2.11
C LEU A 130 12.24 9.25 0.85
N PRO A 131 13.12 9.24 -0.18
CA PRO A 131 12.87 8.42 -1.37
C PRO A 131 12.81 6.92 -1.06
N ARG A 132 13.52 6.44 -0.03
CA ARG A 132 13.40 5.04 0.42
C ARG A 132 12.07 4.76 1.09
N LYS A 133 11.59 5.65 1.97
CA LYS A 133 10.26 5.52 2.60
C LYS A 133 9.15 5.54 1.54
N LEU A 134 9.28 6.41 0.53
CA LEU A 134 8.35 6.45 -0.60
C LEU A 134 8.33 5.13 -1.35
N LEU A 135 9.50 4.62 -1.72
CA LEU A 135 9.60 3.36 -2.46
C LEU A 135 8.97 2.21 -1.69
N LEU A 136 9.27 2.08 -0.39
CA LEU A 136 8.67 1.08 0.48
C LEU A 136 7.14 1.23 0.57
N GLY A 137 6.64 2.46 0.74
CA GLY A 137 5.21 2.75 0.75
C GLY A 137 4.52 2.37 -0.57
N LEU A 138 5.11 2.72 -1.71
CA LEU A 138 4.60 2.35 -3.03
C LEU A 138 4.60 0.84 -3.26
N THR A 139 5.69 0.14 -2.92
CA THR A 139 5.74 -1.32 -3.05
C THR A 139 4.68 -2.01 -2.19
N SER A 140 4.47 -1.51 -0.97
CA SER A 140 3.44 -2.00 -0.07
C SER A 140 2.04 -1.76 -0.64
N LEU A 141 1.80 -0.59 -1.23
CA LEU A 141 0.53 -0.25 -1.87
C LEU A 141 0.23 -1.15 -3.08
N PHE A 142 1.23 -1.43 -3.92
CA PHE A 142 1.07 -2.35 -5.05
C PHE A 142 0.74 -3.77 -4.61
N VAL A 143 1.44 -4.28 -3.58
CA VAL A 143 1.14 -5.60 -3.00
C VAL A 143 -0.28 -5.63 -2.45
N SER A 144 -0.71 -4.57 -1.74
CA SER A 144 -2.07 -4.42 -1.24
C SER A 144 -3.11 -4.45 -2.37
N MET A 145 -2.88 -3.71 -3.46
CA MET A 145 -3.76 -3.69 -4.62
C MET A 145 -3.92 -5.07 -5.25
N ILE A 146 -2.83 -5.81 -5.44
CA ILE A 146 -2.85 -7.17 -5.99
C ILE A 146 -3.59 -8.12 -5.03
N ALA A 147 -3.30 -8.05 -3.74
CA ALA A 147 -3.96 -8.88 -2.73
C ALA A 147 -5.48 -8.61 -2.66
N MET A 148 -5.89 -7.34 -2.76
CA MET A 148 -7.30 -6.97 -2.80
C MET A 148 -8.01 -7.50 -4.05
N LEU A 149 -7.35 -7.48 -5.22
CA LEU A 149 -7.88 -8.06 -6.45
C LEU A 149 -8.05 -9.59 -6.32
N VAL A 150 -7.06 -10.28 -5.76
CA VAL A 150 -7.13 -11.73 -5.51
C VAL A 150 -8.28 -12.05 -4.55
N SER A 151 -8.42 -11.28 -3.46
CA SER A 151 -9.54 -11.40 -2.53
C SER A 151 -10.86 -11.25 -3.27
N PHE A 152 -11.03 -10.19 -4.06
CA PHE A 152 -12.28 -9.96 -4.80
C PHE A 152 -12.62 -11.12 -5.75
N CYS A 153 -11.64 -11.63 -6.50
CA CYS A 153 -11.84 -12.79 -7.37
C CYS A 153 -12.23 -14.06 -6.60
N ALA A 154 -11.56 -14.34 -5.47
CA ALA A 154 -11.84 -15.50 -4.63
C ALA A 154 -13.24 -15.41 -4.00
N GLY A 155 -13.61 -14.24 -3.46
CA GLY A 155 -14.92 -13.99 -2.88
C GLY A 155 -16.05 -14.11 -3.92
N HIS A 156 -15.86 -13.51 -5.10
CA HIS A 156 -16.87 -13.59 -6.16
C HIS A 156 -17.05 -15.02 -6.71
N PHE A 157 -15.96 -15.76 -6.89
CA PHE A 157 -16.00 -17.16 -7.30
C PHE A 157 -16.68 -18.06 -6.24
N PHE A 158 -16.47 -17.77 -4.97
CA PHE A 158 -17.14 -18.45 -3.86
C PHE A 158 -18.65 -18.20 -3.88
N VAL A 159 -19.09 -16.94 -3.99
CA VAL A 159 -20.53 -16.59 -4.05
C VAL A 159 -21.21 -17.24 -5.25
N LEU A 160 -20.58 -17.21 -6.44
CA LEU A 160 -21.10 -17.86 -7.65
C LEU A 160 -21.27 -19.38 -7.48
N LYS A 161 -20.32 -20.05 -6.81
CA LYS A 161 -20.41 -21.49 -6.54
C LYS A 161 -21.54 -21.84 -5.59
N ASP A 162 -21.82 -20.98 -4.61
CA ASP A 162 -22.90 -21.18 -3.65
C ASP A 162 -24.27 -21.00 -4.33
N GLU A 163 -24.45 -19.93 -5.09
CA GLU A 163 -25.66 -19.68 -5.91
C GLU A 163 -25.95 -20.82 -6.89
N LEU A 164 -24.92 -21.36 -7.58
CA LEU A 164 -25.09 -22.51 -8.47
C LEU A 164 -25.47 -23.79 -7.71
N LYS A 165 -25.00 -23.97 -6.46
CA LYS A 165 -25.40 -25.10 -5.61
C LYS A 165 -26.84 -24.97 -5.14
N VAL A 166 -27.27 -23.75 -4.78
CA VAL A 166 -28.65 -23.44 -4.38
C VAL A 166 -29.61 -23.61 -5.56
N VAL A 167 -29.25 -23.16 -6.76
CA VAL A 167 -30.09 -23.34 -7.96
C VAL A 167 -30.13 -24.80 -8.43
N ALA A 168 -29.06 -25.57 -8.24
CA ALA A 168 -29.02 -27.00 -8.61
C ALA A 168 -29.78 -27.91 -7.63
N ILE A 169 -30.11 -27.44 -6.42
CA ILE A 169 -31.00 -28.12 -5.47
C ILE A 169 -32.36 -27.40 -5.55
N PRO A 170 -33.25 -27.75 -6.49
CA PRO A 170 -34.60 -27.22 -6.44
C PRO A 170 -35.22 -27.65 -5.12
N ASP A 171 -35.69 -26.66 -4.36
CA ASP A 171 -36.48 -26.82 -3.15
C ASP A 171 -37.66 -27.75 -3.46
N VAL A 172 -37.54 -29.04 -3.14
CA VAL A 172 -38.69 -29.94 -3.10
C VAL A 172 -39.48 -29.52 -1.86
N PRO A 173 -40.69 -28.95 -1.99
CA PRO A 173 -41.43 -28.47 -0.83
C PRO A 173 -41.85 -29.69 0.00
N GLN A 174 -41.15 -29.95 1.10
CA GLN A 174 -41.53 -30.94 2.13
C GLN A 174 -42.70 -30.44 3.00
N ARG A 175 -43.74 -29.82 2.40
CA ARG A 175 -44.84 -29.18 3.16
C ARG A 175 -46.20 -29.87 3.07
N SER A 176 -46.31 -31.12 2.60
CA SER A 176 -47.63 -31.72 2.29
C SER A 176 -47.93 -33.15 2.80
N TYR A 177 -47.21 -33.72 3.77
CA TYR A 177 -47.54 -35.06 4.34
C TYR A 177 -47.85 -35.10 5.84
N ARG A 178 -47.99 -33.95 6.51
CA ARG A 178 -48.44 -33.92 7.93
C ARG A 178 -49.95 -33.68 8.12
N LEU A 179 -50.79 -33.83 7.08
CA LEU A 179 -52.24 -33.58 7.19
C LEU A 179 -53.15 -34.71 6.66
N VAL A 180 -52.64 -35.92 6.38
CA VAL A 180 -53.47 -37.07 5.94
C VAL A 180 -53.34 -38.29 6.87
N ALA A 181 -52.79 -38.12 8.07
CA ALA A 181 -52.59 -39.22 9.02
C ALA A 181 -52.99 -38.87 10.47
N GLN A 182 -54.01 -38.03 10.65
CA GLN A 182 -54.76 -37.95 11.91
C GLN A 182 -56.18 -37.44 11.69
#